data_AF-A0A198UFA3-F1
#
_entry.id   AF-A0A198UFA3-F1
#
_cell.length_a   1.000
_cell.length_b   1.000
_cell.length_c   1.000
_cell.angle_alpha   90.00
_cell.angle_beta   90.00
_cell.angle_gamma   90.00
#
_symmetry.space_group_name_H-M   'P 1'
#
loop_
_entity.id
_entity.type
_entity.pdbx_description
1 polymer ?
#
loop_
_entity_poly.entity_id
_entity_poly.type
_entity_poly.pdbx_seq_one_letter_code
_entity_poly.pdbx_strand_id
1 'polypeptide(L)' 'MKFIVKLFPEIIMKSDSVRRRFVKILSHNIKAVLCHVDEQVLVIRHWDFIEVRAC' A
#
# COMPACT_ATOMS: atom_id res chain seq x y z
N MET A 1 2.28 -6.62 14.32
CA MET A 1 1.46 -7.42 13.36
C MET A 1 1.92 -7.16 11.92
N LYS A 2 2.02 -8.20 11.08
CA LYS A 2 2.38 -8.07 9.64
C LYS A 2 1.16 -8.33 8.75
N PHE A 3 0.83 -7.38 7.89
CA PHE A 3 -0.28 -7.49 6.95
C PHE A 3 0.21 -7.25 5.52
N ILE A 4 -0.33 -8.00 4.55
CA ILE A 4 0.05 -7.92 3.14
C ILE A 4 -1.18 -7.57 2.31
N VAL A 5 -1.13 -6.43 1.63
CA VAL A 5 -2.13 -6.00 0.66
C VAL A 5 -1.65 -6.40 -0.73
N LYS A 6 -2.26 -7.46 -1.29
CA LYS A 6 -2.02 -7.87 -2.68
C LYS A 6 -2.78 -6.97 -3.64
N LEU A 7 -2.13 -6.61 -4.75
CA LEU A 7 -2.76 -5.84 -5.81
C LEU A 7 -3.53 -6.78 -6.75
N PHE A 8 -4.68 -6.33 -7.21
CA PHE A 8 -5.48 -7.06 -8.20
C PHE A 8 -4.80 -7.05 -9.59
N PRO A 9 -4.93 -8.12 -10.39
CA PRO A 9 -4.35 -8.23 -11.73
C PRO A 9 -4.69 -7.03 -12.65
N GLU A 10 -5.86 -6.44 -12.48
CA GLU A 10 -6.38 -5.28 -13.21
C GLU A 10 -5.51 -4.02 -13.00
N ILE A 11 -4.82 -3.92 -11.85
CA ILE A 11 -3.88 -2.84 -11.53
C ILE A 11 -2.47 -3.20 -12.03
N ILE A 12 -2.10 -4.48 -11.92
CA ILE A 12 -0.78 -4.98 -12.35
C ILE A 12 -0.61 -4.86 -13.87
N MET A 13 -1.68 -5.12 -14.63
CA MET A 13 -1.71 -5.09 -16.10
C MET A 13 -1.75 -3.67 -16.69
N LYS A 14 -1.78 -2.61 -15.86
CA LYS A 14 -1.68 -1.21 -16.33
C LYS A 14 -0.25 -0.84 -16.67
N SER A 15 -0.10 0.27 -17.40
CA SER A 15 1.22 0.86 -17.66
C SER A 15 1.94 1.21 -16.36
N ASP A 16 3.26 1.20 -16.41
CA ASP A 16 4.12 1.41 -15.24
C ASP A 16 3.84 2.77 -14.55
N SER A 17 3.58 3.83 -15.33
CA SER A 17 3.23 5.16 -14.81
C SER A 17 1.91 5.17 -14.04
N VAL A 18 0.88 4.50 -14.57
CA VAL A 18 -0.43 4.37 -13.92
C VAL A 18 -0.30 3.54 -12.65
N ARG A 19 0.40 2.41 -12.71
CA ARG A 19 0.65 1.54 -11.56
C ARG A 19 1.35 2.29 -10.44
N ARG A 20 2.43 3.02 -10.72
CA ARG A 20 3.15 3.81 -9.69
C ARG A 20 2.27 4.87 -9.06
N ARG A 21 1.49 5.60 -9.86
CA ARG A 21 0.57 6.63 -9.34
C ARG A 21 -0.50 6.00 -8.46
N PHE A 22 -1.08 4.89 -8.90
CA PHE A 22 -2.11 4.17 -8.16
C PHE A 22 -1.58 3.65 -6.81
N VAL A 23 -0.45 2.95 -6.82
CA VAL A 23 0.20 2.42 -5.61
C VAL A 23 0.59 3.56 -4.67
N LYS A 24 1.08 4.70 -5.19
CA LYS A 24 1.40 5.88 -4.36
C LYS A 24 0.17 6.42 -3.62
N ILE A 25 -0.96 6.55 -4.31
CA ILE A 25 -2.22 7.02 -3.71
C ILE A 25 -2.73 6.00 -2.69
N LEU A 26 -2.74 4.71 -3.05
CA LEU A 26 -3.21 3.64 -2.17
C LEU A 26 -2.40 3.57 -0.88
N SER A 27 -1.06 3.58 -0.96
CA SER A 27 -0.21 3.55 0.24
C SER A 27 -0.41 4.78 1.13
N HIS A 28 -0.63 5.96 0.53
CA HIS A 28 -0.92 7.17 1.29
C HIS A 28 -2.27 7.07 2.03
N ASN A 29 -3.31 6.61 1.33
CA ASN A 29 -4.64 6.43 1.93
C ASN A 29 -4.63 5.39 3.05
N ILE A 30 -3.95 4.25 2.84
CA ILE A 30 -3.77 3.23 3.88
C ILE A 30 -3.11 3.83 5.12
N LYS A 31 -2.02 4.59 4.94
CA LYS A 31 -1.35 5.24 6.07
C LYS A 31 -2.27 6.23 6.79
N ALA A 32 -2.99 7.08 6.05
CA ALA A 32 -3.87 8.09 6.64
C ALA A 32 -4.97 7.45 7.49
N VAL A 33 -5.60 6.39 7.01
CA VAL A 33 -6.66 5.67 7.76
C VAL A 33 -6.08 4.97 8.99
N LEU A 34 -4.97 4.26 8.84
CA LEU A 34 -4.39 3.47 9.93
C LEU A 34 -3.69 4.32 11.00
N CYS A 35 -3.24 5.53 10.66
CA CYS A 35 -2.64 6.46 11.62
C CYS A 35 -3.62 6.85 12.75
N HIS A 36 -4.93 6.78 12.51
CA HIS A 36 -5.94 7.03 13.56
C HIS A 36 -6.05 5.89 14.58
N VAL A 37 -5.57 4.70 14.22
CA VAL A 37 -5.62 3.50 15.08
C VAL A 37 -4.27 3.29 15.77
N ASP A 38 -3.17 3.49 15.05
CA ASP A 38 -1.80 3.35 15.56
C ASP A 38 -0.87 4.33 14.80
N GLU A 39 -0.27 5.26 15.55
CA GLU A 39 0.67 6.26 15.01
C GLU A 39 1.98 5.63 14.51
N GLN A 40 2.32 4.42 14.96
CA GLN A 40 3.56 3.73 14.58
C GLN A 40 3.40 2.85 13.33
N VAL A 41 2.27 2.95 12.62
CA VAL A 41 2.04 2.17 11.40
C VAL A 41 3.05 2.52 10.30
N LEU A 42 3.74 1.49 9.82
CA LEU A 42 4.66 1.53 8.69
C LEU A 42 4.02 0.90 7.46
N VAL A 43 4.00 1.65 6.35
CA VAL A 43 3.51 1.19 5.05
C VAL A 43 4.69 1.11 4.07
N ILE A 44 5.06 -0.10 3.66
CA ILE A 44 6.19 -0.39 2.78
C ILE A 44 5.64 -0.82 1.41
N ARG A 45 6.17 -0.22 0.35
CA ARG A 45 5.80 -0.52 -1.03
C ARG A 45 6.79 -1.50 -1.63
N HIS A 46 6.30 -2.65 -2.06
CA HIS A 46 7.04 -3.61 -2.87
C HIS A 46 6.57 -3.53 -4.33
N TRP A 47 7.19 -4.31 -5.21
CA TRP A 47 6.90 -4.26 -6.65
C TRP A 47 5.51 -4.82 -6.99
N ASP A 48 5.04 -5.77 -6.20
CA ASP A 48 3.86 -6.61 -6.42
C ASP A 48 2.83 -6.56 -5.27
N PHE A 49 3.22 -6.04 -4.10
CA PHE A 49 2.33 -5.87 -2.94
C PHE A 49 2.70 -4.66 -2.07
N ILE A 50 1.82 -4.32 -1.14
CA ILE A 50 2.08 -3.34 -0.09
C ILE A 50 2.11 -4.09 1.25
N GLU A 51 3.17 -3.91 2.01
CA GLU A 51 3.31 -4.45 3.36
C GLU A 51 2.95 -3.39 4.38
N VAL A 52 2.13 -3.76 5.36
CA VAL A 52 1.76 -2.89 6.49
C VAL A 52 2.23 -3.55 7.77
N ARG A 53 2.97 -2.80 8.58
CA ARG A 53 3.44 -3.21 9.91
C ARG A 53 2.85 -2.27 10.95
N ALA A 54 2.22 -2.85 11.97
CA ALA A 54 1.81 -2.17 13.19
C ALA A 54 2.62 -2.77 14.36
N CYS A 55 3.04 -1.94 15.31
CA CYS A 55 3.84 -2.38 16.46
C CYS A 55 2.92 -2.80 17.61
#